data_AF-A0A8S1H692-F1
#
_entry.id   AF-A0A8S1H692-F1
#
_cell.length_a   1.000
_cell.length_b   1.000
_cell.length_c   1.000
_cell.angle_alpha   90.00
_cell.angle_beta   90.00
_cell.angle_gamma   90.00
#
_symmetry.space_group_name_H-M   'P 1'
#
loop_
_entity.id
_entity.type
_entity.pdbx_description
1 polymer ?
#
loop_
_entity_poly.entity_id
_entity_poly.type
_entity_poly.pdbx_seq_one_letter_code
_entity_poly.pdbx_strand_id
1 'polypeptide(L)'
;MTITQKTFGSRVLLCPDITSDRNACHELAGPRVLDVSPKKMTFPLDVGASRFFIVLYHDKSVEFGPASFEIHSIDIRNPEDGPLCA
;
A
#
# COMPACT_ATOMS: atom_id res chain seq x y z
N MET A 1 1.68 -7.29 -4.07
CA MET A 1 1.42 -7.16 -2.62
C MET A 1 0.02 -7.66 -2.31
N THR A 2 -0.17 -8.34 -1.18
CA THR A 2 -1.49 -8.71 -0.67
C THR A 2 -1.71 -8.07 0.69
N ILE A 3 -2.80 -7.34 0.87
CA ILE A 3 -3.09 -6.57 2.09
C ILE A 3 -4.57 -6.68 2.48
N THR A 4 -4.84 -6.75 3.78
CA THR A 4 -6.18 -6.57 4.35
C THR A 4 -6.25 -5.24 5.10
N GLN A 5 -7.27 -4.45 4.78
CA GLN A 5 -7.62 -3.21 5.47
C GLN A 5 -8.98 -3.38 6.13
N LYS A 6 -9.04 -3.21 7.46
CA LYS A 6 -10.27 -3.46 8.25
C LYS A 6 -11.00 -2.16 8.62
N THR A 7 -10.33 -1.01 8.51
CA THR A 7 -10.81 0.26 9.04
C THR A 7 -11.19 1.23 7.92
N PHE A 8 -12.41 1.78 8.02
CA PHE A 8 -12.92 2.81 7.11
C PHE A 8 -12.18 4.13 7.32
N GLY A 9 -11.98 4.90 6.25
CA GLY A 9 -11.25 6.17 6.30
C GLY A 9 -9.72 6.01 6.25
N SER A 10 -9.21 4.77 6.27
CA SER A 10 -7.80 4.49 6.12
C SER A 10 -7.38 4.36 4.65
N ARG A 11 -6.13 4.70 4.32
CA ARG A 11 -5.56 4.63 2.97
C ARG A 11 -4.25 3.84 2.99
N VAL A 12 -3.92 3.20 1.86
CA VAL A 12 -2.64 2.55 1.61
C VAL A 12 -2.00 3.25 0.43
N LEU A 13 -0.82 3.81 0.62
CA LEU A 13 -0.14 4.63 -0.38
C LEU A 13 1.22 4.02 -0.73
N LEU A 14 1.64 4.21 -1.98
CA LEU A 14 3.00 3.96 -2.44
C LEU A 14 3.68 5.29 -2.74
N CYS A 15 4.74 5.58 -2.01
CA CYS A 15 5.49 6.84 -2.11
C CYS A 15 6.93 6.57 -2.60
N PRO A 16 7.51 7.49 -3.39
CA PRO A 16 8.91 7.40 -3.80
C PRO A 16 9.88 7.65 -2.62
N ASP A 17 9.47 8.46 -1.63
CA ASP A 17 10.22 8.70 -0.40
C ASP A 17 9.30 8.84 0.83
N ILE A 18 9.87 8.79 2.04
CA ILE A 18 9.12 8.89 3.33
C ILE A 18 8.63 10.30 3.65
N THR A 19 9.28 11.32 3.08
CA THR A 19 8.97 12.75 3.24
C THR A 19 8.03 13.28 2.16
N SER A 20 7.68 12.45 1.18
CA SER A 20 6.82 12.80 0.06
C SER A 20 5.48 13.30 0.59
N ASP A 21 4.98 14.36 -0.04
CA ASP A 21 3.59 14.77 0.18
C ASP A 21 2.68 13.57 -0.14
N ARG A 22 1.76 13.27 0.76
CA ARG A 22 0.82 12.14 0.63
C ARG A 22 -0.04 12.25 -0.63
N ASN A 23 -0.25 13.46 -1.15
CA ASN A 23 -0.96 13.72 -2.40
C ASN A 23 -0.12 13.41 -3.64
N ALA A 24 1.21 13.36 -3.51
CA ALA A 24 2.11 12.94 -4.57
C ALA A 24 2.34 11.42 -4.60
N CYS A 25 1.87 10.69 -3.57
CA CYS A 25 1.94 9.24 -3.52
C CYS A 25 0.82 8.60 -4.35
N HIS A 26 1.10 7.41 -4.88
CA HIS A 26 0.10 6.61 -5.58
C HIS A 26 -0.80 5.87 -4.57
N GLU A 27 -2.12 6.00 -4.70
CA GLU A 27 -3.05 5.31 -3.82
C GLU A 27 -3.28 3.87 -4.28
N LEU A 28 -2.93 2.92 -3.40
CA LEU A 28 -3.14 1.48 -3.63
C LEU A 28 -4.51 1.02 -3.11
N ALA A 29 -4.95 1.56 -1.96
CA ALA A 29 -6.21 1.18 -1.29
C ALA A 29 -6.84 2.34 -0.50
N GLY A 30 -8.16 2.25 -0.28
CA GLY A 30 -8.91 3.17 0.59
C GLY A 30 -9.79 4.16 -0.19
N PRO A 31 -10.31 5.20 0.49
CA PRO A 31 -10.64 5.21 1.93
C PRO A 31 -11.87 4.33 2.26
N ARG A 32 -12.54 3.78 1.24
CA ARG A 32 -13.76 2.98 1.40
C ARG A 32 -13.44 1.49 1.53
N VAL A 33 -13.66 0.93 2.72
CA VAL A 33 -13.63 -0.52 2.92
C VAL A 33 -14.98 -1.09 2.54
N LEU A 34 -15.13 -1.48 1.27
CA LEU A 34 -16.32 -2.22 0.80
C LEU A 34 -16.27 -3.70 1.17
N ASP A 35 -15.05 -4.23 1.27
CA ASP A 35 -14.75 -5.62 1.57
C ASP A 35 -13.43 -5.69 2.33
N VAL A 36 -13.42 -6.53 3.37
CA VAL A 36 -12.30 -6.79 4.30
C VAL A 36 -11.48 -8.01 3.83
N SER A 37 -11.85 -8.64 2.72
CA SER A 37 -11.07 -9.70 2.10
C SER A 37 -9.64 -9.23 1.74
N PRO A 38 -8.66 -10.14 1.71
CA PRO A 38 -7.32 -9.84 1.23
C PRO A 38 -7.35 -9.31 -0.20
N LYS A 39 -6.78 -8.12 -0.41
CA LYS A 39 -6.69 -7.48 -1.73
C LYS A 39 -5.30 -7.65 -2.30
N LYS A 40 -5.22 -8.28 -3.47
CA LYS A 40 -3.99 -8.35 -4.26
C LYS A 40 -3.85 -7.08 -5.09
N MET A 41 -2.71 -6.42 -4.96
CA MET A 41 -2.36 -5.17 -5.62
C MET A 41 -1.03 -5.34 -6.34
N THR A 42 -0.99 -4.87 -7.59
CA THR A 42 0.20 -4.87 -8.43
C THR A 42 0.44 -3.45 -8.92
N PHE A 43 1.67 -2.98 -8.78
CA PHE A 43 2.05 -1.64 -9.22
C PHE A 43 3.45 -1.71 -9.87
N PRO A 44 3.67 -1.06 -11.03
CA PRO A 44 4.97 -1.01 -11.66
C PRO A 44 5.92 -0.11 -10.87
N LEU A 45 7.03 -0.67 -10.39
CA LEU A 45 8.11 0.13 -9.81
C LEU A 45 8.98 0.73 -10.92
N ASP A 46 9.51 1.93 -10.70
CA ASP A 46 10.49 2.53 -11.60
C ASP A 46 11.77 1.67 -11.61
N VAL A 47 12.31 1.37 -12.79
CA VAL A 47 13.50 0.54 -12.99
C VAL A 47 14.73 1.15 -12.31
N GLY A 48 14.75 2.48 -12.16
CA GLY A 48 15.81 3.19 -11.44
C GLY A 48 15.62 3.28 -9.92
N ALA A 49 14.46 2.86 -9.39
CA ALA A 49 14.16 3.00 -7.98
C ALA A 49 14.89 1.94 -7.14
N SER A 50 15.78 2.40 -6.26
CA SER A 50 16.43 1.55 -5.25
C SER A 50 15.58 1.32 -4.00
N ARG A 51 14.52 2.12 -3.84
CA ARG A 51 13.63 2.12 -2.68
C ARG A 51 12.24 2.56 -3.06
N PHE A 52 11.28 2.03 -2.33
CA PHE A 52 9.89 2.47 -2.34
C PHE A 52 9.37 2.43 -0.91
N PHE A 53 8.31 3.18 -0.64
CA PHE A 53 7.72 3.26 0.68
C PHE A 53 6.24 2.92 0.60
N ILE A 54 5.81 1.95 1.38
CA ILE A 54 4.38 1.66 1.58
C ILE A 54 3.95 2.39 2.85
N VAL A 55 3.00 3.31 2.72
CA VAL A 55 2.50 4.13 3.81
C VAL A 55 1.07 3.71 4.14
N LEU A 56 0.87 3.24 5.37
CA LEU A 56 -0.43 2.92 5.93
C LEU A 56 -0.93 4.17 6.66
N TYR A 57 -1.89 4.86 6.06
CA TYR A 57 -2.32 6.17 6.51
C TYR A 57 -3.72 6.13 7.13
N HIS A 58 -3.85 6.75 8.31
CA HIS A 58 -5.13 6.90 9.00
C HIS A 58 -5.13 8.18 9.83
N ASP A 59 -5.91 9.18 9.40
CA ASP A 59 -6.09 10.47 10.08
C ASP A 59 -7.48 10.66 10.67
N LYS A 60 -8.33 9.62 10.55
CA LYS A 60 -9.71 9.61 11.02
C LYS A 60 -9.89 8.72 12.24
N SER A 61 -8.89 8.69 13.13
CA SER A 61 -8.94 7.86 14.33
C SER A 61 -9.98 8.34 15.35
N VAL A 62 -10.29 9.64 15.35
CA VAL A 62 -11.34 10.22 16.19
C VAL A 62 -12.72 9.73 15.74
N GLU A 63 -12.94 9.65 14.43
CA GLU A 63 -14.23 9.28 13.85
C GLU A 63 -14.44 7.76 13.73
N PHE A 64 -13.40 7.01 13.39
CA PHE A 64 -13.49 5.58 13.06
C PHE A 64 -12.66 4.67 13.99
N GLY A 65 -12.07 5.21 15.05
CA GLY A 65 -11.26 4.45 15.99
C GLY A 65 -9.88 4.07 15.45
N PRO A 66 -9.11 3.22 16.17
CA PRO A 66 -7.79 2.80 15.73
C PRO A 66 -7.86 1.99 14.43
N ALA A 67 -6.87 2.18 13.55
CA ALA A 67 -6.78 1.44 12.31
C ALA A 67 -6.03 0.11 12.46
N SER A 68 -6.49 -0.91 11.72
CA SER A 68 -5.78 -2.19 11.60
C SER A 68 -5.54 -2.53 10.13
N PHE A 69 -4.27 -2.84 9.85
CA PHE A 69 -3.80 -3.26 8.54
C PHE A 69 -2.98 -4.55 8.71
N GLU A 70 -3.09 -5.43 7.74
CA GLU A 70 -2.40 -6.71 7.74
C GLU A 70 -1.78 -6.93 6.36
N ILE A 71 -0.44 -6.86 6.29
CA ILE A 71 0.31 -7.13 5.05
C ILE A 71 0.59 -8.64 5.02
N HIS A 72 -0.01 -9.34 4.06
CA HIS A 72 0.12 -10.78 3.89
C HIS A 72 1.38 -11.14 3.11
N SER A 73 1.65 -10.42 2.02
CA SER A 73 2.83 -10.65 1.19
C SER A 73 3.26 -9.38 0.46
N ILE A 74 4.56 -9.23 0.26
CA ILE A 74 5.15 -8.26 -0.66
C ILE A 74 6.04 -9.03 -1.62
N ASP A 75 5.53 -9.22 -2.83
CA ASP A 75 6.22 -9.92 -3.91
C ASP A 75 6.78 -8.88 -4.88
N ILE A 76 8.10 -8.88 -5.09
CA ILE A 76 8.77 -8.02 -6.07
C ILE A 76 9.22 -8.89 -7.23
N ARG A 77 8.82 -8.49 -8.44
CA ARG A 77 9.08 -9.23 -9.67
C ARG A 77 9.86 -8.38 -10.67
N ASN A 78 10.64 -9.04 -11.51
CA ASN A 78 11.30 -8.42 -12.64
C ASN A 78 10.29 -8.14 -13.78
N PRO A 79 10.69 -7.41 -14.84
CA PRO A 79 9.81 -7.11 -15.97
C PRO A 79 9.28 -8.33 -16.74
N GLU A 80 9.89 -9.50 -16.58
CA GLU A 80 9.49 -10.79 -17.19
C GLU A 80 8.58 -11.63 -16.27
N ASP A 81 8.08 -11.04 -15.18
CA ASP A 81 7.25 -11.69 -14.13
C ASP A 81 7.98 -12.78 -13.30
N GLY A 82 9.30 -12.86 -13.40
CA GLY A 82 10.15 -13.66 -12.51
C GLY A 82 10.42 -12.98 -11.17
N PRO A 83 10.85 -13.71 -10.13
CA PRO A 83 11.25 -13.10 -8.86
C PRO A 83 12.47 -12.18 -9.07
N LEU A 84 12.50 -11.02 -8.40
CA LEU A 84 13.62 -10.08 -8.54
C LEU A 84 14.94 -10.64 -7.97
N CYS A 85 14.84 -11.41 -6.88
CA CYS A 85 15.97 -12.13 -6.28
C CYS A 85 15.70 -13.64 -6.41
N ALA A 86 16.68 -14.38 -6.93
CA ALA A 86 16.65 -15.84 -7.04
C ALA A 86 17.17 -16.52 -5.76
#